data_AF-A0AAV3PB64-F1
#
_entry.id   AF-A0AAV3PB64-F1
#
_cell.length_a   1.000
_cell.length_b   1.000
_cell.length_c   1.000
_cell.angle_alpha   90.00
_cell.angle_beta   90.00
_cell.angle_gamma   90.00
#
_symmetry.space_group_name_H-M   'P 1'
#
loop_
_entity.id
_entity.type
_entity.pdbx_description
1 polymer ?
#
loop_
_entity_poly.entity_id
_entity_poly.type
_entity_poly.pdbx_seq_one_letter_code
_entity_poly.pdbx_strand_id
1 'polypeptide(L)'
;MTDYLVEFYASGNKLKFDLESLKIGKTLKDLDISRNLVFGKLPKNVAGLRMLNVSHNHLCGQLLATKFTASAFVGNDCLCGSPLPACKA
;
A
#
# COMPACT_ATOMS: atom_id res chain seq x y z
N MET A 1 8.82 24.60 -6.18
CA MET A 1 7.68 24.29 -5.31
C MET A 1 7.92 22.89 -4.77
N THR A 2 8.44 22.80 -3.55
CA THR A 2 8.78 21.54 -2.88
C THR A 2 7.50 20.91 -2.36
N ASP A 3 7.12 19.74 -2.86
CA ASP A 3 5.96 19.01 -2.33
C ASP A 3 6.25 18.53 -0.91
N TYR A 4 5.50 19.06 0.07
CA TYR A 4 5.68 18.83 1.51
C TYR A 4 4.80 17.70 2.07
N LEU A 5 4.25 16.83 1.23
CA LEU A 5 3.35 15.81 1.75
C LEU A 5 4.16 14.80 2.57
N VAL A 6 3.98 14.84 3.90
CA VAL A 6 4.61 13.95 4.88
C VAL A 6 3.67 12.84 5.29
N GLU A 7 2.38 13.15 5.42
CA GLU A 7 1.37 12.21 5.91
C GLU A 7 0.12 12.32 5.03
N PHE A 8 -0.44 11.18 4.68
CA PHE A 8 -1.68 11.10 3.90
C PHE A 8 -2.61 10.05 4.50
N TYR A 9 -3.71 10.51 5.10
CA TYR A 9 -4.75 9.68 5.68
C TYR A 9 -6.05 9.88 4.91
N ALA A 10 -6.49 8.84 4.21
CA ALA A 10 -7.72 8.83 3.44
C ALA A 10 -8.48 7.50 3.59
N SER A 11 -8.33 6.84 4.75
CA SER A 11 -9.05 5.60 5.05
C SER A 11 -10.57 5.77 4.95
N GLY A 12 -11.28 4.73 4.51
CA GLY A 12 -12.75 4.70 4.51
C GLY A 12 -13.40 5.60 3.45
N ASN A 13 -12.74 5.80 2.32
CA ASN A 13 -13.25 6.59 1.20
C ASN A 13 -13.57 5.69 -0.01
N LYS A 14 -13.87 6.33 -1.15
CA LYS A 14 -14.13 5.66 -2.43
C LYS A 14 -13.00 5.89 -3.44
N LEU A 15 -11.76 6.06 -2.96
CA LEU A 15 -10.62 6.28 -3.84
C LEU A 15 -10.42 5.04 -4.72
N LYS A 16 -10.37 5.28 -6.03
CA LYS A 16 -10.19 4.23 -7.03
C LYS A 16 -9.10 4.67 -8.01
N PHE A 17 -7.93 4.06 -7.88
CA PHE A 17 -6.79 4.32 -8.74
C PHE A 17 -5.83 3.12 -8.71
N ASP A 18 -4.95 3.06 -9.70
CA ASP A 18 -3.87 2.08 -9.75
C ASP A 18 -2.70 2.55 -8.89
N LEU A 19 -2.37 1.79 -7.84
CA LEU A 19 -1.27 2.09 -6.94
C LEU A 19 0.10 1.85 -7.59
N GLU A 20 0.20 0.91 -8.54
CA GLU A 20 1.47 0.57 -9.21
C GLU A 20 1.98 1.75 -10.06
N SER A 21 1.05 2.46 -10.70
CA SER A 21 1.34 3.64 -11.53
C SER A 21 1.67 4.90 -10.72
N LEU A 22 1.49 4.89 -9.40
CA LEU A 22 1.63 6.09 -8.57
C LEU A 22 3.09 6.36 -8.17
N LYS A 23 3.53 7.62 -8.33
CA LYS A 23 4.81 8.09 -7.80
C LYS A 23 4.62 8.61 -6.37
N ILE A 24 5.06 7.82 -5.40
CA ILE A 24 5.09 8.26 -3.99
C ILE A 24 6.24 9.23 -3.80
N GLY A 25 5.91 10.43 -3.31
CA GLY A 25 6.89 11.49 -3.02
C GLY A 25 7.88 11.08 -1.94
N LYS A 26 9.13 11.52 -2.07
CA LYS A 26 10.23 11.16 -1.13
C LYS A 26 10.01 11.67 0.30
N THR A 27 9.19 12.70 0.46
CA THR A 27 8.85 13.31 1.75
C THR A 27 7.81 12.53 2.51
N LEU A 28 7.00 11.69 1.84
CA LEU A 28 5.92 10.94 2.46
C LEU A 28 6.52 9.93 3.45
N LYS A 29 5.97 9.89 4.65
CA LYS A 29 6.34 9.02 5.76
C LYS A 29 5.18 8.13 6.16
N ASP A 30 3.97 8.68 6.25
CA ASP A 30 2.81 7.91 6.71
C ASP A 30 1.72 7.90 5.64
N LEU A 31 1.22 6.70 5.32
CA LEU A 31 0.20 6.48 4.31
C LEU A 31 -0.86 5.52 4.83
N ASP A 32 -2.08 6.03 5.06
CA ASP A 32 -3.26 5.21 5.30
C ASP A 32 -4.30 5.45 4.21
N ILE A 33 -4.48 4.45 3.34
CA ILE A 33 -5.51 4.40 2.30
C ILE A 33 -6.38 3.15 2.45
N SER A 34 -6.46 2.61 3.67
CA SER A 34 -7.25 1.41 3.94
C SER A 34 -8.74 1.62 3.64
N ARG A 35 -9.48 0.53 3.39
CA ARG A 35 -10.93 0.56 3.14
C ARG A 35 -11.30 1.51 2.00
N ASN A 36 -10.66 1.33 0.84
CA ASN A 36 -10.91 2.06 -0.40
C ASN A 36 -11.08 1.05 -1.56
N LEU A 37 -11.05 1.55 -2.80
CA LEU A 37 -11.16 0.75 -4.03
C LEU A 37 -9.85 0.78 -4.84
N VAL A 38 -8.71 0.91 -4.16
CA VAL A 38 -7.38 1.01 -4.80
C VAL A 38 -6.97 -0.36 -5.32
N PHE A 39 -6.43 -0.42 -6.54
CA PHE A 39 -6.07 -1.67 -7.21
C PHE A 39 -4.64 -1.65 -7.75
N GLY A 40 -4.20 -2.76 -8.34
CA GLY A 40 -2.83 -2.92 -8.86
C GLY A 40 -1.87 -3.53 -7.84
N LYS A 41 -0.57 -3.33 -8.06
CA LYS A 41 0.50 -3.83 -7.18
C LYS A 41 1.03 -2.75 -6.25
N LEU A 42 1.71 -3.16 -5.17
CA LEU A 42 2.45 -2.21 -4.35
C LEU A 42 3.73 -1.77 -5.09
N PRO A 43 3.96 -0.46 -5.27
CA PRO A 43 5.20 0.04 -5.85
C PRO A 43 6.36 -0.07 -4.85
N LYS A 44 7.59 -0.24 -5.35
CA LYS A 44 8.79 -0.50 -4.52
C LYS A 44 9.08 0.58 -3.47
N ASN A 45 8.66 1.82 -3.75
CA ASN A 45 8.91 3.00 -2.92
C ASN A 45 8.10 3.02 -1.61
N VAL A 46 7.07 2.19 -1.44
CA VAL A 46 6.33 2.08 -0.15
C VAL A 46 7.19 1.56 0.99
N ALA A 47 8.28 0.82 0.71
CA ALA A 47 9.16 0.26 1.72
C ALA A 47 9.87 1.34 2.58
N GLY A 48 10.01 2.56 2.05
CA GLY A 48 10.64 3.69 2.73
C GLY A 48 9.73 4.43 3.72
N LEU A 49 8.43 4.12 3.73
CA LEU A 49 7.47 4.75 4.62
C LEU A 49 7.74 4.37 6.09
N ARG A 50 7.38 5.25 7.02
CA ARG A 50 7.39 4.98 8.47
C ARG A 50 6.12 4.20 8.87
N MET A 51 4.97 4.57 8.33
CA MET A 51 3.69 3.89 8.54
C MET A 51 3.01 3.60 7.19
N LEU A 52 2.42 2.41 7.05
CA LEU A 52 1.62 2.02 5.90
C LEU A 52 0.39 1.23 6.36
N ASN A 53 -0.76 1.57 5.80
CA ASN A 53 -1.97 0.77 5.87
C ASN A 53 -2.72 0.82 4.54
N VAL A 54 -2.73 -0.31 3.83
CA VAL A 54 -3.44 -0.51 2.56
C VAL A 54 -4.47 -1.64 2.67
N SER A 55 -4.86 -2.00 3.90
CA SER A 55 -5.81 -3.08 4.16
C SER A 55 -7.18 -2.77 3.55
N HIS A 56 -7.92 -3.81 3.19
CA HIS A 56 -9.27 -3.70 2.61
C HIS A 56 -9.31 -2.83 1.34
N ASN A 57 -8.58 -3.27 0.31
CA ASN A 57 -8.54 -2.69 -1.03
C ASN A 57 -8.60 -3.83 -2.07
N HIS A 58 -8.34 -3.54 -3.35
CA HIS A 58 -8.33 -4.50 -4.46
C HIS A 58 -6.91 -4.74 -5.00
N LEU A 59 -5.91 -4.76 -4.12
CA LEU A 59 -4.52 -4.96 -4.52
C LEU A 59 -4.24 -6.45 -4.80
N CYS A 60 -3.30 -6.68 -5.71
CA CYS A 60 -2.87 -8.03 -6.08
C CYS A 60 -1.37 -8.08 -6.34
N GLY A 61 -0.79 -9.27 -6.20
CA GLY A 61 0.60 -9.54 -6.55
C GLY A 61 1.48 -9.80 -5.33
N GLN A 62 2.73 -10.17 -5.62
CA GLN A 62 3.69 -10.52 -4.58
C GLN A 62 4.17 -9.27 -3.84
N LEU A 63 4.11 -9.31 -2.52
CA LEU A 63 4.76 -8.36 -1.64
C LEU A 63 6.27 -8.48 -1.76
N LEU A 64 6.92 -7.34 -1.92
CA LEU A 64 8.35 -7.22 -1.73
C LEU A 64 8.68 -7.23 -0.23
N ALA A 65 9.95 -7.49 0.10
CA ALA A 65 10.41 -7.43 1.48
C ALA A 65 9.99 -6.12 2.15
N THR A 66 9.25 -6.23 3.24
CA THR A 66 8.61 -5.11 3.92
C THR A 66 8.77 -5.25 5.43
N LYS A 67 8.87 -4.12 6.13
CA LYS A 67 8.91 -4.06 7.60
C LYS A 67 7.52 -3.99 8.24
N PHE A 68 6.48 -3.82 7.44
CA PHE A 68 5.10 -3.71 7.92
C PHE A 68 4.52 -5.09 8.21
N THR A 69 3.61 -5.16 9.18
CA THR A 69 2.94 -6.40 9.58
C THR A 69 1.84 -6.79 8.58
N ALA A 70 1.39 -8.05 8.64
CA ALA A 70 0.30 -8.57 7.80
C ALA A 70 -0.98 -7.73 7.86
N SER A 71 -1.27 -7.09 9.00
CA SER A 71 -2.44 -6.22 9.19
C SER A 71 -2.45 -5.02 8.24
N ALA A 72 -1.30 -4.54 7.77
CA ALA A 72 -1.23 -3.47 6.78
C ALA A 72 -1.75 -3.88 5.39
N PHE A 73 -1.85 -5.19 5.11
CA PHE A 73 -2.12 -5.74 3.78
C PHE A 73 -3.37 -6.63 3.72
N VAL A 74 -3.99 -6.94 4.86
CA VAL A 74 -5.14 -7.85 4.94
C VAL A 74 -6.34 -7.36 4.12
N GLY A 75 -7.14 -8.29 3.58
CA GLY A 75 -8.38 -7.97 2.88
C GLY A 75 -8.17 -7.39 1.48
N ASN A 76 -7.06 -7.75 0.81
CA ASN A 76 -6.80 -7.47 -0.59
C ASN A 76 -7.00 -8.73 -1.44
N ASP A 77 -7.31 -8.57 -2.73
CA ASP A 77 -7.79 -9.63 -3.61
C ASP A 77 -6.78 -10.79 -3.79
N CYS A 78 -5.50 -10.48 -4.01
CA CYS A 78 -4.47 -11.51 -4.22
C CYS A 78 -3.06 -11.05 -3.85
N LEU A 79 -2.92 -10.32 -2.74
CA LEU A 79 -1.61 -10.10 -2.14
C LEU A 79 -1.05 -11.38 -1.51
N CYS A 80 0.21 -11.66 -1.76
CA CYS A 80 0.90 -12.85 -1.24
C CYS A 80 2.40 -12.57 -1.00
N GLY A 81 3.10 -13.44 -0.27
CA GLY A 81 4.49 -13.25 0.13
C GLY A 81 4.63 -12.53 1.47
N SER A 82 5.73 -12.79 2.18
CA SER A 82 5.95 -12.33 3.57
C SER A 82 5.67 -10.82 3.72
N PRO A 83 4.86 -10.40 4.70
CA PRO A 83 4.37 -11.14 5.87
C PRO A 83 3.08 -11.96 5.65
N LEU A 84 2.54 -12.01 4.44
CA LEU A 84 1.38 -12.83 4.09
C LEU A 84 1.79 -14.27 3.72
N PRO A 85 0.83 -15.20 3.58
CA PRO A 85 1.10 -16.54 3.05
C PRO A 85 1.83 -16.49 1.70
N ALA A 86 2.67 -17.50 1.45
CA ALA A 86 3.41 -17.62 0.21
C ALA A 86 2.48 -17.59 -1.02
N CYS A 87 2.97 -17.02 -2.12
CA CYS A 87 2.25 -17.05 -3.38
C CYS A 87 2.09 -18.49 -3.86
N LYS A 88 0.89 -18.82 -4.36
CA LYS A 88 0.66 -20.11 -5.00
C LYS A 88 1.41 -20.12 -6.34
N ALA A 89 2.10 -21.23 -6.61
CA ALA A 89 2.75 -21.48 -7.89
C ALA A 89 1.71 -21.77 -8.99
#